data_AF-A0A8S2L0P6-F1
#
_entry.id   AF-A0A8S2L0P6-F1
#
_cell.length_a   1.000
_cell.length_b   1.000
_cell.length_c   1.000
_cell.angle_alpha   90.00
_cell.angle_beta   90.00
_cell.angle_gamma   90.00
#
_symmetry.space_group_name_H-M   'P 1'
#
loop_
_entity.id
_entity.type
_entity.pdbx_description
1 polymer ?
#
loop_
_entity_poly.entity_id
_entity_poly.type
_entity_poly.pdbx_seq_one_letter_code
_entity_poly.pdbx_strand_id
1 'polypeptide(L)'
;MKETAEAYLGRKINDAVITVPAYFNDAQRQATKDAGAIAGLDVLRIINEPTAAALAYGLDQKVDSERNVLIFDLGGGTFDV
;
A
#
# COMPACT_ATOMS: atom_id res chain seq x y z
N MET A 1 -3.31 8.42 -10.23
CA MET A 1 -3.82 8.18 -8.86
C MET A 1 -3.92 9.46 -8.05
N LYS A 2 -2.85 10.26 -7.89
CA LYS A 2 -2.92 11.59 -7.26
C LYS A 2 -4.02 12.48 -7.86
N GLU A 3 -3.97 12.73 -9.16
CA GLU A 3 -4.96 13.55 -9.88
C GLU A 3 -6.39 13.01 -9.73
N THR A 4 -6.56 11.68 -9.73
CA THR A 4 -7.85 11.03 -9.51
C THR A 4 -8.41 11.36 -8.11
N ALA A 5 -7.58 11.25 -7.08
CA ALA A 5 -7.97 11.59 -5.72
C ALA A 5 -8.24 13.10 -5.56
N GLU A 6 -7.43 13.96 -6.18
CA GLU A 6 -7.63 15.41 -6.18
C GLU A 6 -8.94 15.81 -6.88
N ALA A 7 -9.25 15.19 -8.03
CA ALA A 7 -10.50 15.42 -8.74
C ALA A 7 -11.73 14.98 -7.92
N TYR A 8 -11.64 13.86 -7.21
CA TYR A 8 -12.72 13.37 -6.35
C TYR A 8 -12.92 14.25 -5.10
N LEU A 9 -11.84 14.69 -4.46
CA LEU A 9 -11.88 15.43 -3.19
C LEU A 9 -11.93 16.96 -3.36
N GLY A 10 -11.70 17.48 -4.57
CA GLY A 10 -11.72 18.91 -4.87
C GLY A 10 -10.59 19.72 -4.20
N ARG A 11 -9.52 19.06 -3.75
CA ARG A 11 -8.37 19.69 -3.09
C ARG A 11 -7.07 18.99 -3.46
N LYS A 12 -5.95 19.70 -3.31
CA LYS A 12 -4.61 19.13 -3.51
C LYS A 12 -4.32 18.00 -2.52
N ILE A 13 -3.65 16.95 -3.00
CA ILE A 13 -3.19 15.83 -2.20
C ILE A 13 -1.67 15.85 -2.18
N ASN A 14 -1.11 16.01 -0.97
CA ASN A 14 0.34 16.11 -0.79
C ASN A 14 0.95 14.85 -0.21
N ASP A 15 0.20 14.06 0.55
CA ASP A 15 0.75 12.95 1.33
C ASP A 15 0.13 11.62 0.89
N ALA A 16 0.92 10.54 0.94
CA ALA A 16 0.46 9.21 0.56
C ALA A 16 1.14 8.08 1.35
N VAL A 17 0.42 6.96 1.45
CA VAL A 17 0.97 5.64 1.77
C VAL A 17 0.96 4.83 0.47
N ILE A 18 2.07 4.17 0.15
CA ILE A 18 2.24 3.42 -1.10
C ILE A 18 2.57 1.96 -0.77
N THR A 19 1.91 1.03 -1.45
CA THR A 19 2.15 -0.41 -1.29
C THR A 19 3.34 -0.89 -2.12
N VAL A 20 4.00 -1.95 -1.66
CA VAL A 20 5.03 -2.70 -2.39
C VAL A 20 4.89 -4.20 -2.11
N PRO A 21 5.39 -5.07 -3.00
CA PRO A 21 5.50 -6.51 -2.73
C PRO A 21 6.28 -6.78 -1.45
N ALA A 22 5.90 -7.81 -0.69
CA ALA A 22 6.52 -8.06 0.61
C ALA A 22 8.00 -8.45 0.45
N TYR A 23 8.36 -9.15 -0.64
CA TYR A 23 9.73 -9.55 -0.94
C TYR A 23 10.62 -8.43 -1.51
N PHE A 24 10.13 -7.20 -1.69
CA PHE A 24 10.97 -6.09 -2.16
C PHE A 24 12.14 -5.83 -1.21
N ASN A 25 13.34 -5.72 -1.79
CA ASN A 25 14.54 -5.33 -1.06
C ASN A 25 14.60 -3.80 -0.84
N ASP A 26 15.59 -3.35 -0.06
CA ASP A 26 15.73 -1.94 0.32
C ASP A 26 15.87 -1.01 -0.89
N ALA A 27 16.61 -1.41 -1.92
CA ALA A 27 16.81 -0.60 -3.12
C ALA A 27 15.50 -0.42 -3.91
N GLN A 28 14.71 -1.49 -4.05
CA GLN A 28 13.42 -1.43 -4.72
C GLN A 28 12.42 -0.58 -3.92
N ARG A 29 12.39 -0.71 -2.59
CA ARG A 29 11.56 0.13 -1.70
C ARG A 29 11.92 1.60 -1.81
N GLN A 30 13.22 1.91 -1.82
CA GLN A 30 13.70 3.28 -1.98
C GLN A 30 13.29 3.84 -3.34
N ALA A 31 13.47 3.07 -4.42
CA ALA A 31 13.04 3.49 -5.76
C ALA A 31 11.53 3.77 -5.83
N THR A 32 10.69 2.97 -5.17
CA THR A 32 9.24 3.24 -5.09
C THR A 32 8.95 4.52 -4.30
N LYS A 33 9.67 4.76 -3.20
CA LYS A 33 9.54 6.00 -2.42
C LYS A 33 9.92 7.23 -3.24
N ASP A 34 11.03 7.14 -3.97
CA ASP A 34 11.51 8.19 -4.86
C ASP A 34 10.52 8.46 -5.99
N ALA A 35 9.90 7.42 -6.56
CA ALA A 35 8.83 7.58 -7.54
C ALA A 35 7.64 8.38 -6.99
N GLY A 36 7.27 8.17 -5.72
CA GLY A 36 6.26 8.98 -5.03
C GLY A 36 6.67 10.45 -4.89
N ALA A 37 7.92 10.71 -4.49
CA ALA A 37 8.46 12.06 -4.38
C ALA A 37 8.51 12.78 -5.74
N ILE A 38 8.92 12.08 -6.81
CA ILE A 38 8.91 12.60 -8.20
C ILE A 38 7.49 12.96 -8.64
N ALA A 39 6.48 12.19 -8.21
CA ALA A 39 5.06 12.50 -8.45
C ALA A 39 4.52 13.65 -7.56
N GLY A 40 5.38 14.28 -6.74
CA GLY A 40 5.01 15.36 -5.84
C GLY A 40 4.15 14.89 -4.66
N LEU A 41 4.42 13.69 -4.14
CA LEU A 41 3.81 13.16 -2.92
C LEU A 41 4.88 13.00 -1.83
N ASP A 42 4.57 13.43 -0.61
CA ASP A 42 5.29 13.02 0.58
C ASP A 42 4.86 11.59 0.94
N VAL A 43 5.80 10.65 0.82
CA VAL A 43 5.55 9.23 1.07
C VAL A 43 5.75 8.95 2.56
N LEU A 44 4.64 9.06 3.31
CA LEU A 44 4.60 8.87 4.75
C LEU A 44 5.00 7.46 5.18
N ARG A 45 4.64 6.46 4.36
CA ARG A 45 4.95 5.05 4.63
C ARG A 45 4.95 4.23 3.34
N ILE A 46 5.90 3.31 3.27
CA ILE A 46 5.82 2.15 2.38
C ILE A 46 5.28 0.98 3.18
N ILE A 47 4.20 0.35 2.70
CA ILE A 47 3.56 -0.80 3.37
C ILE A 47 3.60 -2.02 2.45
N ASN A 48 3.75 -3.21 3.02
CA ASN A 48 3.69 -4.44 2.25
C ASN A 48 2.25 -4.69 1.78
N GLU A 49 2.09 -5.14 0.54
CA GLU A 49 0.81 -5.52 -0.07
C GLU A 49 0.00 -6.48 0.81
N PRO A 50 0.51 -7.64 1.24
CA PRO A 50 -0.28 -8.56 2.08
C PRO A 50 -0.62 -7.94 3.44
N THR A 51 0.22 -7.06 4.00
CA THR A 51 -0.10 -6.36 5.25
C THR A 51 -1.23 -5.35 5.06
N ALA A 52 -1.26 -4.63 3.93
CA ALA A 52 -2.37 -3.74 3.61
C ALA A 52 -3.67 -4.51 3.42
N ALA A 53 -3.64 -5.67 2.76
CA ALA A 53 -4.77 -6.57 2.63
C ALA A 53 -5.25 -7.11 3.99
N ALA A 54 -4.34 -7.48 4.89
CA ALA A 54 -4.66 -7.92 6.24
C ALA A 54 -5.40 -6.84 7.05
N LEU A 55 -4.92 -5.59 6.96
CA LEU A 55 -5.55 -4.45 7.63
C LEU A 55 -6.96 -4.19 7.08
N ALA A 56 -7.13 -4.23 5.76
CA ALA A 56 -8.45 -4.09 5.13
C ALA A 56 -9.42 -5.19 5.58
N TYR A 57 -8.96 -6.45 5.59
CA TYR A 57 -9.75 -7.58 6.08
C TYR A 57 -10.16 -7.40 7.55
N GLY A 58 -9.23 -6.92 8.39
CA GLY A 58 -9.48 -6.74 9.82
C GLY A 58 -10.42 -5.59 10.18
N LEU A 59 -10.57 -4.58 9.31
CA LEU A 59 -11.43 -3.41 9.57
C LEU A 59 -12.92 -3.73 9.44
N ASP A 60 -13.31 -4.55 8.46
CA ASP A 60 -14.71 -4.88 8.20
C ASP A 60 -15.24 -6.02 9.09
N GLN A 61 -14.35 -6.82 9.67
CA GLN A 61 -14.75 -7.93 10.52
C GLN A 61 -14.85 -7.49 11.98
N LYS A 62 -15.96 -7.84 12.64
CA LYS A 62 -15.98 -7.90 14.12
C LYS A 62 -15.09 -9.07 14.54
N VAL A 63 -13.81 -8.78 14.71
CA VAL A 63 -12.81 -9.75 15.14
C VAL A 63 -12.95 -9.93 16.64
N ASP A 64 -13.82 -10.84 17.06
CA ASP A 64 -14.07 -11.14 18.49
C ASP A 64 -12.93 -11.95 19.14
N SER A 65 -11.92 -12.38 18.37
CA SER A 65 -10.77 -13.15 18.84
C SER A 65 -9.60 -13.09 17.86
N GLU A 66 -8.37 -13.34 18.34
CA GLU A 66 -7.20 -13.52 17.46
C GLU A 66 -7.44 -14.63 16.42
N ARG A 67 -6.93 -14.42 15.19
CA ARG A 67 -7.06 -15.35 14.07
C ARG A 67 -5.78 -15.36 13.26
N ASN A 68 -5.40 -16.55 12.79
CA ASN A 68 -4.37 -16.70 11.78
C ASN A 68 -5.00 -16.59 10.39
N VAL A 69 -4.40 -15.77 9.53
CA VAL A 69 -4.88 -15.50 8.18
C VAL A 69 -3.74 -15.76 7.20
N LEU A 70 -4.03 -16.46 6.12
CA LEU A 70 -3.13 -16.62 4.97
C LEU A 70 -3.58 -15.63 3.89
N ILE A 71 -2.66 -14.82 3.39
CA ILE A 71 -2.93 -13.88 2.31
C ILE A 71 -2.16 -14.37 1.10
N PHE A 72 -2.91 -14.81 0.09
CA PHE A 72 -2.35 -15.25 -1.17
C PHE A 72 -2.52 -14.13 -2.20
N ASP A 73 -1.44 -13.42 -2.50
CA ASP A 73 -1.44 -12.31 -3.46
C ASP A 73 -0.78 -12.76 -4.77
N LEU A 74 -1.62 -12.96 -5.80
CA LEU A 74 -1.18 -13.35 -7.14
C LEU A 74 -1.43 -12.19 -8.11
N GLY A 75 -0.40 -11.35 -8.25
CA GLY A 75 -0.39 -10.22 -9.17
C GLY A 75 0.04 -10.58 -10.58
N GLY A 76 0.01 -9.59 -11.48
CA GLY A 76 0.47 -9.75 -12.87
C GLY A 76 1.99 -9.81 -13.04
N GLY A 77 2.76 -9.44 -12.02
CA GLY A 77 4.23 -9.44 -12.05
C GLY A 77 4.90 -9.78 -10.73
N THR A 78 4.12 -10.06 -9.69
CA THR A 78 4.57 -10.30 -8.32
C THR A 78 3.74 -11.41 -7.70
N PHE A 79 4.33 -12.15 -6.76
CA PHE A 79 3.66 -13.21 -6.02
C PHE A 79 4.13 -13.19 -4.57
N ASP A 80 3.20 -13.05 -3.63
CA ASP A 80 3.43 -12.97 -2.20
C ASP A 80 2.48 -13.91 -1.43
N VAL A 81 2.99 -14.51 -0.33
CA VAL A 81 2.26 -15.41 0.58
C VAL A 81 2.58 -15.05 2.03
#